data_AF-A0A5U8V7Z8-F1
#
_entry.id   AF-A0A5U8V7Z8-F1
#
_cell.length_a   1.000
_cell.length_b   1.000
_cell.length_c   1.000
_cell.angle_alpha   90.00
_cell.angle_beta   90.00
_cell.angle_gamma   90.00
#
_symmetry.space_group_name_H-M   'P 1'
#
loop_
_entity.id
_entity.type
_entity.pdbx_description
1 polymer ?
#
loop_
_entity_poly.entity_id
_entity_poly.type
_entity_poly.pdbx_seq_one_letter_code
_entity_poly.pdbx_strand_id
1 'polypeptide(L)'
;MSTFYQKPFLKLLDFTASELTALLQLAAKLKADKKNGKEEQKLVGKNIALIFEKDSTRTRCSFEVAAYDQGARVTYLGSSGSQIGHKESIKDTARVLGRMFDGIQYRGYGQEIVETLAEYSGVPVWNGLTDEYHPTQLLADLLTMQEHLPGKAFNEMTLVYAGDARNNMGNSMLEAAALTGLDLRLVAPKACWPQAALVAECSAMAKKNGGAITLTEDIASGVKGADFIYTDVWVSMGEPKEKWAERIALLRDY
;
A
#
# COMPACT_ATOMS: atom_id res chain seq x y z
N MET A 1 26.15 0.39 3.35
CA MET A 1 25.02 0.32 2.40
C MET A 1 23.82 0.98 3.04
N SER A 2 22.97 1.66 2.25
CA SER A 2 21.71 2.25 2.75
C SER A 2 20.82 1.18 3.40
N THR A 3 20.04 1.54 4.42
CA THR A 3 19.09 0.63 5.10
C THR A 3 18.01 0.08 4.16
N PHE A 4 17.77 0.75 3.02
CA PHE A 4 16.81 0.32 2.00
C PHE A 4 17.38 -0.64 0.95
N TYR A 5 18.72 -0.79 0.87
CA TYR A 5 19.31 -1.60 -0.19
C TYR A 5 18.92 -3.07 -0.01
N GLN A 6 18.33 -3.66 -1.05
CA GLN A 6 17.80 -5.04 -1.04
C GLN A 6 16.65 -5.30 -0.04
N LYS A 7 16.07 -4.24 0.55
CA LYS A 7 14.92 -4.38 1.45
C LYS A 7 13.63 -4.56 0.63
N PRO A 8 12.83 -5.61 0.87
CA PRO A 8 11.52 -5.75 0.25
C PRO A 8 10.52 -4.74 0.84
N PHE A 9 9.47 -4.41 0.08
CA PHE A 9 8.42 -3.47 0.47
C PHE A 9 7.07 -4.21 0.47
N LEU A 10 6.78 -4.95 1.54
CA LEU A 10 5.65 -5.89 1.58
C LEU A 10 4.44 -5.33 2.33
N LYS A 11 4.70 -4.63 3.43
CA LYS A 11 3.73 -3.87 4.25
C LYS A 11 4.45 -2.72 4.95
N LEU A 12 3.72 -1.73 5.47
CA LEU A 12 4.35 -0.54 6.03
C LEU A 12 5.04 -0.83 7.36
N LEU A 13 4.51 -1.73 8.21
CA LEU A 13 5.11 -2.04 9.51
C LEU A 13 6.49 -2.71 9.44
N ASP A 14 6.96 -3.10 8.26
CA ASP A 14 8.35 -3.55 8.03
C ASP A 14 9.36 -2.37 8.06
N PHE A 15 8.86 -1.14 8.19
CA PHE A 15 9.62 0.10 8.19
C PHE A 15 9.47 0.85 9.51
N THR A 16 10.51 1.58 9.87
CA THR A 16 10.46 2.56 10.95
C THR A 16 9.84 3.88 10.48
N ALA A 17 9.37 4.72 11.41
CA ALA A 17 8.84 6.05 11.10
C ALA A 17 9.85 6.94 10.35
N SER A 18 11.15 6.83 10.69
CA SER A 18 12.21 7.56 10.00
C SER A 18 12.46 7.04 8.58
N GLU A 19 12.40 5.73 8.36
CA GLU A 19 12.46 5.16 7.01
C GLU A 19 11.26 5.58 6.15
N LEU A 20 10.04 5.54 6.70
CA LEU A 20 8.85 6.04 6.02
C LEU A 20 9.02 7.52 5.62
N THR A 21 9.50 8.35 6.54
CA THR A 21 9.78 9.77 6.27
C THR A 21 10.82 9.94 5.16
N ALA A 22 11.90 9.15 5.16
CA ALA A 22 12.92 9.20 4.12
C ALA A 22 12.37 8.79 2.74
N LEU A 23 11.46 7.81 2.68
CA LEU A 23 10.77 7.42 1.44
C LEU A 23 9.87 8.55 0.92
N LEU A 24 9.11 9.22 1.79
CA LEU A 24 8.27 10.37 1.41
C LEU A 24 9.11 11.55 0.91
N GLN A 25 10.23 11.85 1.57
CA GLN A 25 11.17 12.89 1.14
C GLN A 25 11.79 12.56 -0.22
N LEU A 26 12.18 11.30 -0.44
CA LEU A 26 12.69 10.85 -1.73
C LEU A 26 11.63 10.97 -2.83
N ALA A 27 10.39 10.55 -2.55
CA ALA A 27 9.28 10.67 -3.50
C ALA A 27 9.01 12.13 -3.88
N ALA A 28 8.99 13.05 -2.89
CA ALA A 28 8.85 14.49 -3.14
C ALA A 28 10.00 15.04 -4.00
N LYS A 29 11.25 14.62 -3.72
CA LYS A 29 12.42 15.00 -4.51
C LYS A 29 12.30 14.53 -5.96
N LEU A 30 12.01 13.25 -6.18
CA LEU A 30 11.89 12.67 -7.53
C LEU A 30 10.75 13.33 -8.33
N LYS A 31 9.62 13.60 -7.68
CA LYS A 31 8.51 14.36 -8.28
C LYS A 31 8.96 15.76 -8.72
N ALA A 32 9.75 16.46 -7.89
CA ALA A 32 10.26 17.78 -8.22
C ALA A 32 11.33 17.73 -9.33
N ASP A 33 12.26 16.79 -9.28
CA ASP A 33 13.31 16.62 -10.29
C ASP A 33 12.69 16.36 -11.67
N LYS A 34 11.73 15.43 -11.77
CA LYS A 34 11.02 15.12 -13.01
C LYS A 34 10.30 16.35 -13.58
N LYS A 35 9.54 17.07 -12.76
CA LYS A 35 8.84 18.30 -13.18
C LYS A 35 9.78 19.40 -13.67
N ASN A 36 10.96 19.49 -13.07
CA ASN A 36 11.96 20.51 -13.40
C ASN A 36 12.94 20.08 -14.50
N GLY A 37 12.78 18.88 -15.09
CA GLY A 37 13.70 18.35 -16.10
C GLY A 37 15.11 18.09 -15.56
N LYS A 38 15.24 17.81 -14.26
CA LYS A 38 16.51 17.56 -13.54
C LYS A 38 16.62 16.13 -13.03
N GLU A 39 15.77 15.24 -13.50
CA GLU A 39 15.78 13.84 -13.09
C GLU A 39 17.04 13.13 -13.58
N GLU A 40 17.74 12.47 -12.65
CA GLU A 40 18.89 11.63 -12.95
C GLU A 40 18.47 10.16 -12.89
N GLN A 41 18.76 9.40 -13.94
CA GLN A 41 18.46 7.98 -13.99
C GLN A 41 19.35 7.19 -13.03
N LYS A 42 18.75 6.49 -12.06
CA LYS A 42 19.48 5.68 -11.08
C LYS A 42 19.34 4.17 -11.29
N LEU A 43 18.50 3.72 -12.22
CA LEU A 43 18.20 2.32 -12.48
C LEU A 43 18.57 1.88 -13.91
N VAL A 44 19.51 2.58 -14.55
CA VAL A 44 19.96 2.27 -15.91
C VAL A 44 20.40 0.81 -16.02
N GLY A 45 19.79 0.10 -16.96
CA GLY A 45 20.12 -1.31 -17.26
C GLY A 45 19.45 -2.34 -16.35
N LYS A 46 18.61 -1.90 -15.39
CA LYS A 46 17.85 -2.81 -14.52
C LYS A 46 16.62 -3.36 -15.23
N ASN A 47 16.30 -4.62 -14.98
CA ASN A 47 15.09 -5.27 -15.50
C ASN A 47 14.17 -5.65 -14.34
N ILE A 48 12.90 -5.26 -14.40
CA ILE A 48 11.91 -5.49 -13.35
C ILE A 48 10.77 -6.36 -13.88
N ALA A 49 10.44 -7.44 -13.16
CA ALA A 49 9.25 -8.23 -13.44
C ALA A 49 8.03 -7.62 -12.74
N LEU A 50 6.91 -7.50 -13.45
CA LEU A 50 5.66 -6.95 -12.95
C LEU A 50 4.56 -8.04 -13.02
N ILE A 51 4.33 -8.73 -11.91
CA ILE A 51 3.34 -9.82 -11.82
C ILE A 51 1.98 -9.24 -11.38
N PHE A 52 0.96 -9.46 -12.20
CA PHE A 52 -0.41 -9.01 -11.95
C PHE A 52 -1.42 -10.17 -12.08
N GLU A 53 -1.89 -10.68 -10.94
CA GLU A 53 -2.99 -11.65 -10.87
C GLU A 53 -4.37 -10.98 -10.77
N LYS A 54 -4.40 -9.68 -10.43
CA LYS A 54 -5.60 -8.82 -10.47
C LYS A 54 -5.37 -7.62 -11.37
N ASP A 55 -6.44 -7.17 -12.02
CA ASP A 55 -6.39 -6.00 -12.90
C ASP A 55 -5.94 -4.74 -12.16
N SER A 56 -5.21 -3.88 -12.89
CA SER A 56 -4.79 -2.57 -12.41
C SER A 56 -4.40 -1.65 -13.54
N THR A 57 -4.97 -0.44 -13.55
CA THR A 57 -4.49 0.65 -14.38
C THR A 57 -3.40 1.44 -13.64
N ARG A 58 -3.73 1.99 -12.47
CA ARG A 58 -2.84 2.93 -11.75
C ARG A 58 -1.53 2.29 -11.33
N THR A 59 -1.58 1.16 -10.60
CA THR A 59 -0.35 0.51 -10.13
C THR A 59 0.54 0.08 -11.30
N ARG A 60 -0.04 -0.53 -12.33
CA ARG A 60 0.71 -0.95 -13.51
C ARG A 60 1.40 0.25 -14.17
N CYS A 61 0.65 1.30 -14.51
CA CYS A 61 1.21 2.48 -15.17
C CYS A 61 2.27 3.18 -14.28
N SER A 62 2.07 3.24 -12.97
CA SER A 62 3.04 3.81 -12.04
C SER A 62 4.37 3.06 -12.06
N PHE A 63 4.35 1.72 -12.00
CA PHE A 63 5.56 0.92 -12.06
C PHE A 63 6.26 1.01 -13.42
N GLU A 64 5.50 0.94 -14.52
CA GLU A 64 6.06 1.06 -15.88
C GLU A 64 6.74 2.43 -16.08
N VAL A 65 6.02 3.53 -15.82
CA VAL A 65 6.53 4.89 -16.04
C VAL A 65 7.71 5.19 -15.11
N ALA A 66 7.61 4.86 -13.81
CA ALA A 66 8.70 5.10 -12.87
C ALA A 66 9.98 4.32 -13.24
N ALA A 67 9.85 3.08 -13.71
CA ALA A 67 10.98 2.30 -14.20
C ALA A 67 11.60 2.95 -15.45
N TYR A 68 10.78 3.37 -16.42
CA TYR A 68 11.26 4.00 -17.64
C TYR A 68 11.95 5.34 -17.40
N ASP A 69 11.38 6.20 -16.55
CA ASP A 69 12.00 7.48 -16.17
C ASP A 69 13.40 7.24 -15.58
N GLN A 70 13.55 6.20 -14.77
CA GLN A 70 14.80 5.84 -14.10
C GLN A 70 15.75 4.98 -14.96
N GLY A 71 15.43 4.73 -16.22
CA GLY A 71 16.29 4.00 -17.17
C GLY A 71 16.23 2.47 -17.06
N ALA A 72 15.29 1.94 -16.29
CA ALA A 72 15.02 0.51 -16.19
C ALA A 72 14.05 0.05 -17.29
N ARG A 73 13.94 -1.28 -17.45
CA ARG A 73 12.99 -1.95 -18.33
C ARG A 73 12.08 -2.84 -17.51
N VAL A 74 10.89 -3.10 -18.03
CA VAL A 74 9.87 -3.90 -17.35
C VAL A 74 9.36 -5.02 -18.24
N THR A 75 9.01 -6.14 -17.62
CA THR A 75 8.26 -7.24 -18.24
C THR A 75 6.95 -7.41 -17.49
N TYR A 76 5.84 -7.13 -18.17
CA TYR A 76 4.50 -7.32 -17.62
C TYR A 76 4.05 -8.77 -17.78
N LEU A 77 3.71 -9.40 -16.66
CA LEU A 77 3.15 -10.75 -16.56
C LEU A 77 1.74 -10.64 -16.00
N GLY A 78 0.76 -10.54 -16.90
CA GLY A 78 -0.66 -10.42 -16.54
C GLY A 78 -1.30 -11.73 -16.07
N SER A 79 -2.59 -11.64 -15.74
CA SER A 79 -3.41 -12.74 -15.20
C SER A 79 -3.59 -13.91 -16.17
N SER A 80 -3.30 -13.69 -17.45
CA SER A 80 -3.24 -14.72 -18.50
C SER A 80 -1.89 -14.70 -19.20
N GLY A 81 -1.40 -15.88 -19.59
CA GLY A 81 -0.18 -16.01 -20.41
C GLY A 81 1.08 -16.44 -19.65
N SER A 82 1.03 -16.54 -18.32
CA SER A 82 2.10 -17.13 -17.51
C SER A 82 1.64 -18.44 -16.83
N GLN A 83 2.56 -19.19 -16.21
CA GLN A 83 2.26 -20.43 -15.47
C GLN A 83 2.00 -20.19 -13.97
N ILE A 84 2.14 -18.94 -13.52
CA ILE A 84 2.14 -18.52 -12.12
C ILE A 84 0.78 -18.84 -11.49
N GLY A 85 0.80 -19.47 -10.30
CA GLY A 85 -0.40 -19.73 -9.49
C GLY A 85 -1.26 -20.93 -9.92
N HIS A 86 -1.14 -21.41 -11.15
CA HIS A 86 -1.96 -22.53 -11.67
C HIS A 86 -1.16 -23.77 -12.04
N LYS A 87 0.00 -23.63 -12.68
CA LYS A 87 0.81 -24.74 -13.18
C LYS A 87 2.20 -24.82 -12.56
N GLU A 88 2.65 -23.76 -11.91
CA GLU A 88 3.93 -23.67 -11.21
C GLU A 88 3.75 -23.04 -9.83
N SER A 89 4.53 -23.53 -8.85
CA SER A 89 4.48 -22.97 -7.50
C SER A 89 5.06 -21.55 -7.47
N ILE A 90 4.58 -20.72 -6.53
CA ILE A 90 5.14 -19.38 -6.31
C ILE A 90 6.62 -19.46 -5.92
N LYS A 91 7.00 -20.50 -5.16
CA LYS A 91 8.37 -20.77 -4.75
C LYS A 91 9.32 -21.00 -5.93
N ASP A 92 8.90 -21.79 -6.91
CA ASP A 92 9.72 -22.07 -8.10
C ASP A 92 9.74 -20.86 -9.05
N THR A 93 8.59 -20.23 -9.24
CA THR A 93 8.46 -18.94 -9.97
C THR A 93 9.45 -17.91 -9.41
N ALA A 94 9.49 -17.73 -8.08
CA ALA A 94 10.37 -16.79 -7.41
C ALA A 94 11.84 -17.02 -7.76
N ARG A 95 12.29 -18.27 -7.67
CA ARG A 95 13.68 -18.67 -7.95
C ARG A 95 14.05 -18.46 -9.40
N VAL A 96 13.14 -18.73 -10.33
CA VAL A 96 13.38 -18.51 -11.77
C VAL A 96 13.49 -17.01 -12.06
N LEU A 97 12.51 -16.21 -11.63
CA LEU A 97 12.50 -14.78 -11.90
C LEU A 97 13.67 -14.05 -11.22
N GLY A 98 14.02 -14.44 -9.99
CA GLY A 98 15.16 -13.88 -9.25
C GLY A 98 16.52 -14.13 -9.90
N ARG A 99 16.62 -15.07 -10.85
CA ARG A 99 17.83 -15.29 -11.67
C ARG A 99 17.86 -14.46 -12.94
N MET A 100 16.76 -13.80 -13.30
CA MET A 100 16.62 -13.04 -14.56
C MET A 100 16.42 -11.55 -14.33
N PHE A 101 15.71 -11.17 -13.27
CA PHE A 101 15.30 -9.80 -12.98
C PHE A 101 16.03 -9.23 -11.76
N ASP A 102 16.16 -7.91 -11.71
CA ASP A 102 16.78 -7.18 -10.61
C ASP A 102 15.80 -6.82 -9.49
N GLY A 103 14.49 -7.01 -9.72
CA GLY A 103 13.42 -6.75 -8.77
C GLY A 103 12.08 -7.25 -9.30
N ILE A 104 11.15 -7.52 -8.39
CA ILE A 104 9.85 -8.12 -8.72
C ILE A 104 8.75 -7.33 -8.00
N GLN A 105 7.79 -6.83 -8.77
CA GLN A 105 6.52 -6.37 -8.21
C GLN A 105 5.50 -7.50 -8.30
N TYR A 106 4.69 -7.65 -7.25
CA TYR A 106 3.55 -8.57 -7.23
C TYR A 106 2.28 -7.85 -6.84
N ARG A 107 1.18 -8.14 -7.54
CA ARG A 107 -0.17 -7.74 -7.19
C ARG A 107 -1.10 -8.92 -7.40
N GLY A 108 -1.81 -9.30 -6.35
CA GLY A 108 -2.69 -10.47 -6.41
C GLY A 108 -3.52 -10.64 -5.16
N TYR A 109 -3.45 -11.83 -4.57
CA TYR A 109 -4.31 -12.28 -3.48
C TYR A 109 -3.58 -12.15 -2.13
N GLY A 110 -3.57 -13.21 -1.32
CA GLY A 110 -3.08 -13.18 0.06
C GLY A 110 -1.62 -12.76 0.22
N GLN A 111 -1.34 -12.12 1.35
CA GLN A 111 -0.02 -11.64 1.76
C GLN A 111 1.02 -12.76 1.82
N GLU A 112 0.64 -13.99 2.15
CA GLU A 112 1.55 -15.14 2.20
C GLU A 112 2.20 -15.43 0.85
N ILE A 113 1.53 -15.08 -0.25
CA ILE A 113 2.06 -15.27 -1.61
C ILE A 113 3.23 -14.31 -1.84
N VAL A 114 3.07 -13.03 -1.50
CA VAL A 114 4.13 -12.03 -1.69
C VAL A 114 5.29 -12.23 -0.70
N GLU A 115 5.01 -12.72 0.51
CA GLU A 115 6.02 -13.11 1.48
C GLU A 115 6.85 -14.30 1.00
N THR A 116 6.20 -15.34 0.46
CA THR A 116 6.89 -16.49 -0.17
C THR A 116 7.73 -16.04 -1.36
N LEU A 117 7.22 -15.14 -2.21
CA LEU A 117 7.96 -14.60 -3.34
C LEU A 117 9.21 -13.83 -2.89
N ALA A 118 9.10 -13.03 -1.81
CA ALA A 118 10.22 -12.31 -1.22
C ALA A 118 11.27 -13.24 -0.62
N GLU A 119 10.86 -14.31 0.07
CA GLU A 119 11.76 -15.29 0.68
C GLU A 119 12.63 -16.02 -0.37
N TYR A 120 12.05 -16.41 -1.51
CA TYR A 120 12.70 -17.31 -2.46
C TYR A 120 13.31 -16.66 -3.69
N SER A 121 13.01 -15.38 -3.97
CA SER A 121 13.50 -14.72 -5.19
C SER A 121 14.96 -14.26 -5.09
N GLY A 122 15.44 -13.89 -3.91
CA GLY A 122 16.81 -13.37 -3.74
C GLY A 122 17.03 -11.97 -4.36
N VAL A 123 15.96 -11.26 -4.71
CA VAL A 123 15.95 -9.88 -5.20
C VAL A 123 14.85 -9.08 -4.47
N PRO A 124 14.82 -7.74 -4.53
CA PRO A 124 13.79 -6.96 -3.85
C PRO A 124 12.41 -7.27 -4.42
N VAL A 125 11.45 -7.50 -3.52
CA VAL A 125 10.04 -7.72 -3.86
C VAL A 125 9.19 -6.58 -3.34
N TRP A 126 8.28 -6.08 -4.18
CA TRP A 126 7.38 -4.97 -3.85
C TRP A 126 5.92 -5.39 -3.97
N ASN A 127 5.15 -5.18 -2.90
CA ASN A 127 3.72 -5.41 -2.86
C ASN A 127 2.97 -4.24 -3.53
N GLY A 128 2.41 -4.51 -4.72
CA GLY A 128 1.57 -3.58 -5.47
C GLY A 128 0.08 -3.66 -5.13
N LEU A 129 -0.36 -4.67 -4.37
CA LEU A 129 -1.63 -4.84 -3.66
C LEU A 129 -1.80 -6.35 -3.33
N THR A 130 -2.17 -6.65 -2.09
CA THR A 130 -2.66 -7.95 -1.62
C THR A 130 -4.06 -7.79 -1.03
N ASP A 131 -4.69 -8.89 -0.61
CA ASP A 131 -5.98 -8.85 0.07
C ASP A 131 -5.89 -8.14 1.44
N GLU A 132 -4.72 -8.16 2.07
CA GLU A 132 -4.48 -7.60 3.41
C GLU A 132 -3.85 -6.22 3.38
N TYR A 133 -3.01 -5.87 2.40
CA TYR A 133 -2.25 -4.61 2.42
C TYR A 133 -2.09 -3.96 1.04
N HIS A 134 -1.99 -2.64 1.03
CA HIS A 134 -1.65 -1.84 -0.15
C HIS A 134 -0.64 -0.73 0.23
N PRO A 135 0.59 -1.09 0.63
CA PRO A 135 1.53 -0.14 1.24
C PRO A 135 1.97 0.96 0.26
N THR A 136 1.99 0.67 -1.05
CA THR A 136 2.34 1.65 -2.08
C THR A 136 1.30 2.75 -2.24
N GLN A 137 0.02 2.46 -2.01
CA GLN A 137 -1.06 3.45 -2.05
C GLN A 137 -0.91 4.44 -0.89
N LEU A 138 -0.62 3.95 0.32
CA LEU A 138 -0.49 4.80 1.51
C LEU A 138 0.73 5.73 1.43
N LEU A 139 1.83 5.35 0.76
CA LEU A 139 2.91 6.30 0.46
C LEU A 139 2.43 7.48 -0.39
N ALA A 140 1.60 7.20 -1.41
CA ALA A 140 1.05 8.24 -2.27
C ALA A 140 0.05 9.12 -1.51
N ASP A 141 -0.80 8.52 -0.68
CA ASP A 141 -1.79 9.22 0.13
C ASP A 141 -1.10 10.16 1.14
N LEU A 142 -0.10 9.64 1.88
CA LEU A 142 0.67 10.42 2.86
C LEU A 142 1.42 11.59 2.21
N LEU A 143 2.04 11.39 1.04
CA LEU A 143 2.67 12.48 0.30
C LEU A 143 1.64 13.53 -0.13
N THR A 144 0.46 13.09 -0.60
CA THR A 144 -0.63 13.98 -1.01
C THR A 144 -1.12 14.81 0.18
N MET A 145 -1.31 14.19 1.35
CA MET A 145 -1.70 14.90 2.58
C MET A 145 -0.66 15.96 2.99
N GLN A 146 0.64 15.64 2.92
CA GLN A 146 1.72 16.59 3.21
C GLN A 146 1.72 17.78 2.25
N GLU A 147 1.46 17.54 0.96
CA GLU A 147 1.39 18.60 -0.05
C GLU A 147 0.14 19.50 0.11
N HIS A 148 -0.97 18.95 0.60
CA HIS A 148 -2.21 19.67 0.82
C HIS A 148 -2.28 20.43 2.15
N LEU A 149 -1.49 20.02 3.15
CA LEU A 149 -1.33 20.71 4.44
C LEU A 149 0.16 20.98 4.72
N PRO A 150 0.80 21.86 3.93
CA PRO A 150 2.23 22.10 4.04
C PRO A 150 2.60 22.66 5.42
N GLY A 151 3.68 22.13 5.99
CA GLY A 151 4.20 22.55 7.30
C GLY A 151 3.50 21.93 8.51
N LYS A 152 2.39 21.20 8.30
CA LYS A 152 1.70 20.45 9.34
C LYS A 152 2.33 19.05 9.45
N ALA A 153 2.70 18.61 10.65
CA ALA A 153 3.15 17.24 10.87
C ALA A 153 1.95 16.27 10.82
N PHE A 154 2.19 14.99 10.54
CA PHE A 154 1.10 14.00 10.46
C PHE A 154 0.33 13.85 11.77
N ASN A 155 1.00 13.98 12.92
CA ASN A 155 0.34 13.91 14.22
C ASN A 155 -0.51 15.14 14.59
N GLU A 156 -0.52 16.15 13.72
CA GLU A 156 -1.45 17.26 13.79
C GLU A 156 -2.64 17.07 12.83
N MET A 157 -2.62 16.03 11.98
CA MET A 157 -3.64 15.77 10.98
C MET A 157 -4.67 14.73 11.45
N THR A 158 -5.94 14.99 11.15
CA THR A 158 -7.03 14.02 11.34
C THR A 158 -7.43 13.41 9.99
N LEU A 159 -7.29 12.10 9.87
CA LEU A 159 -7.70 11.32 8.70
C LEU A 159 -8.88 10.42 9.05
N VAL A 160 -9.97 10.56 8.32
CA VAL A 160 -11.13 9.67 8.41
C VAL A 160 -11.12 8.71 7.23
N TYR A 161 -11.33 7.42 7.50
CA TYR A 161 -11.69 6.43 6.49
C TYR A 161 -13.09 5.90 6.78
N ALA A 162 -14.01 6.08 5.82
CA ALA A 162 -15.39 5.63 5.91
C ALA A 162 -15.65 4.48 4.93
N GLY A 163 -16.41 3.47 5.37
CA GLY A 163 -16.80 2.32 4.53
C GLY A 163 -16.28 0.98 5.07
N ASP A 164 -15.81 0.10 4.18
CA ASP A 164 -15.29 -1.21 4.58
C ASP A 164 -13.89 -1.12 5.18
N ALA A 165 -13.79 -1.06 6.51
CA ALA A 165 -12.53 -0.84 7.22
C ALA A 165 -11.69 -2.10 7.49
N ARG A 166 -12.15 -3.28 7.03
CA ARG A 166 -11.41 -4.55 7.18
C ARG A 166 -10.69 -5.00 5.92
N ASN A 167 -10.86 -4.27 4.80
CA ASN A 167 -10.16 -4.55 3.56
C ASN A 167 -8.67 -4.14 3.66
N ASN A 168 -7.93 -4.36 2.57
CA ASN A 168 -6.53 -3.95 2.48
C ASN A 168 -6.28 -2.47 2.81
N MET A 169 -7.17 -1.57 2.38
CA MET A 169 -7.05 -0.14 2.67
C MET A 169 -7.22 0.13 4.16
N GLY A 170 -8.24 -0.42 4.81
CA GLY A 170 -8.46 -0.27 6.25
C GLY A 170 -7.27 -0.76 7.08
N ASN A 171 -6.71 -1.93 6.75
CA ASN A 171 -5.49 -2.43 7.39
C ASN A 171 -4.28 -1.52 7.14
N SER A 172 -4.10 -1.04 5.90
CA SER A 172 -2.98 -0.17 5.55
C SER A 172 -3.09 1.22 6.20
N MET A 173 -4.30 1.72 6.43
CA MET A 173 -4.55 2.94 7.20
C MET A 173 -4.08 2.78 8.65
N LEU A 174 -4.32 1.63 9.28
CA LEU A 174 -3.81 1.33 10.62
C LEU A 174 -2.28 1.39 10.65
N GLU A 175 -1.60 0.78 9.67
CA GLU A 175 -0.14 0.82 9.59
C GLU A 175 0.39 2.25 9.35
N ALA A 176 -0.27 3.01 8.50
CA ALA A 176 0.08 4.41 8.25
C ALA A 176 -0.01 5.24 9.53
N ALA A 177 -1.11 5.12 10.29
CA ALA A 177 -1.28 5.82 11.56
C ALA A 177 -0.25 5.36 12.61
N ALA A 178 0.05 4.06 12.66
CA ALA A 178 1.06 3.50 13.55
C ALA A 178 2.44 4.16 13.36
N LEU A 179 2.83 4.46 12.12
CA LEU A 179 4.16 5.01 11.80
C LEU A 179 4.22 6.54 11.75
N THR A 180 3.09 7.20 11.52
CA THR A 180 3.05 8.67 11.33
C THR A 180 2.49 9.42 12.53
N GLY A 181 1.72 8.73 13.40
CA GLY A 181 1.02 9.37 14.50
C GLY A 181 -0.23 10.14 14.08
N LEU A 182 -0.85 9.84 12.94
CA LEU A 182 -2.16 10.41 12.56
C LEU A 182 -3.22 10.24 13.67
N ASP A 183 -4.16 11.18 13.77
CA ASP A 183 -5.48 10.92 14.36
C ASP A 183 -6.34 10.21 13.31
N LEU A 184 -6.23 8.88 13.29
CA LEU A 184 -6.98 8.02 12.37
C LEU A 184 -8.34 7.67 12.95
N ARG A 185 -9.39 7.84 12.14
CA ARG A 185 -10.75 7.46 12.49
C ARG A 185 -11.32 6.53 11.45
N LEU A 186 -11.57 5.29 11.84
CA LEU A 186 -12.26 4.30 11.02
C LEU A 186 -13.75 4.37 11.35
N VAL A 187 -14.52 4.99 10.45
CA VAL A 187 -15.95 5.21 10.57
C VAL A 187 -16.67 4.13 9.76
N ALA A 188 -17.04 3.06 10.44
CA ALA A 188 -17.52 1.85 9.80
C ALA A 188 -18.44 1.08 10.76
N PRO A 189 -19.37 0.26 10.25
CA PRO A 189 -20.12 -0.67 11.09
C PRO A 189 -19.16 -1.69 11.71
N LYS A 190 -19.44 -2.16 12.94
CA LYS A 190 -18.58 -3.14 13.64
C LYS A 190 -18.26 -4.39 12.83
N ALA A 191 -19.21 -4.83 11.99
CA ALA A 191 -19.04 -5.97 11.10
C ALA A 191 -17.92 -5.79 10.05
N CYS A 192 -17.55 -4.54 9.76
CA CYS A 192 -16.49 -4.15 8.84
C CYS A 192 -15.26 -3.61 9.57
N TRP A 193 -15.13 -3.77 10.88
CA TRP A 193 -13.92 -3.36 11.58
C TRP A 193 -12.76 -4.31 11.30
N PRO A 194 -11.52 -3.79 11.21
CA PRO A 194 -10.33 -4.62 11.02
C PRO A 194 -10.05 -5.50 12.24
N GLN A 195 -9.16 -6.47 12.07
CA GLN A 195 -8.84 -7.44 13.11
C GLN A 195 -8.33 -6.75 14.39
N ALA A 196 -8.92 -7.09 15.54
CA ALA A 196 -8.63 -6.43 16.81
C ALA A 196 -7.15 -6.49 17.23
N ALA A 197 -6.44 -7.56 16.87
CA ALA A 197 -5.00 -7.70 17.14
C ALA A 197 -4.17 -6.62 16.43
N LEU A 198 -4.44 -6.40 15.13
CA LEU A 198 -3.78 -5.36 14.34
C LEU A 198 -4.15 -3.96 14.86
N VAL A 199 -5.42 -3.74 15.20
CA VAL A 199 -5.87 -2.47 15.80
C VAL A 199 -5.11 -2.19 17.10
N ALA A 200 -4.96 -3.18 17.98
CA ALA A 200 -4.27 -3.01 19.26
C ALA A 200 -2.79 -2.68 19.08
N GLU A 201 -2.10 -3.40 18.18
CA GLU A 201 -0.69 -3.15 17.84
C GLU A 201 -0.50 -1.74 17.26
N CYS A 202 -1.26 -1.39 16.22
CA CYS A 202 -1.17 -0.10 15.56
C CYS A 202 -1.57 1.05 16.49
N SER A 203 -2.56 0.87 17.37
CA SER A 203 -2.98 1.89 18.33
C SER A 203 -1.86 2.20 19.34
N ALA A 204 -1.16 1.17 19.81
CA ALA A 204 -0.03 1.34 20.72
C ALA A 204 1.13 2.11 20.06
N MET A 205 1.39 1.85 18.78
CA MET A 205 2.42 2.55 18.01
C MET A 205 2.02 3.99 17.67
N ALA A 206 0.79 4.21 17.18
CA ALA A 206 0.28 5.53 16.84
C ALA A 206 0.36 6.48 18.06
N LYS A 207 -0.02 5.98 19.25
CA LYS A 207 0.08 6.74 20.50
C LYS A 207 1.52 7.15 20.84
N LYS A 208 2.51 6.29 20.59
CA LYS A 208 3.94 6.63 20.79
C LYS A 208 4.40 7.75 19.85
N ASN A 209 3.77 7.85 18.67
CA ASN A 209 4.05 8.89 17.67
C ASN A 209 3.15 10.14 17.81
N GLY A 210 2.35 10.22 18.87
CA GLY A 210 1.50 11.39 19.16
C GLY A 210 0.10 11.34 18.54
N GLY A 211 -0.27 10.21 17.93
CA GLY A 211 -1.57 9.99 17.30
C GLY A 211 -2.57 9.19 18.10
N ALA A 212 -3.68 8.86 17.45
CA ALA A 212 -4.73 8.00 17.99
C ALA A 212 -5.41 7.21 16.86
N ILE A 213 -5.97 6.06 17.21
CA ILE A 213 -6.83 5.28 16.31
C ILE A 213 -8.19 5.14 16.98
N THR A 214 -9.24 5.63 16.32
CA THR A 214 -10.62 5.57 16.79
C THR A 214 -11.44 4.72 15.83
N LEU A 215 -12.14 3.71 16.33
CA LEU A 215 -13.13 2.94 15.59
C LEU A 215 -14.51 3.37 16.08
N THR A 216 -15.40 3.77 15.17
CA THR A 216 -16.75 4.23 15.54
C THR A 216 -17.77 3.89 14.47
N GLU A 217 -19.00 3.60 14.91
CA GLU A 217 -20.18 3.46 14.05
C GLU A 217 -20.93 4.81 13.91
N ASP A 218 -20.59 5.80 14.73
CA ASP A 218 -21.20 7.13 14.67
C ASP A 218 -20.46 8.04 13.68
N ILE A 219 -21.11 8.29 12.54
CA ILE A 219 -20.58 9.14 11.47
C ILE A 219 -20.40 10.57 11.95
N ALA A 220 -21.36 11.13 12.68
CA ALA A 220 -21.37 12.54 13.02
C ALA A 220 -20.18 12.91 13.92
N SER A 221 -19.89 12.11 14.95
CA SER A 221 -18.67 12.29 15.75
C SER A 221 -17.41 11.87 15.00
N GLY A 222 -17.47 10.81 14.20
CA GLY A 222 -16.33 10.28 13.44
C GLY A 222 -15.73 11.31 12.48
N VAL A 223 -16.54 11.98 11.67
CA VAL A 223 -16.07 12.92 10.64
C VAL A 223 -15.74 14.32 11.17
N LYS A 224 -16.11 14.62 12.42
CA LYS A 224 -16.03 15.97 12.96
C LYS A 224 -14.59 16.48 13.06
N GLY A 225 -14.30 17.57 12.34
CA GLY A 225 -12.97 18.20 12.37
C GLY A 225 -11.90 17.44 11.60
N ALA A 226 -12.29 16.49 10.73
CA ALA A 226 -11.35 15.80 9.86
C ALA A 226 -10.71 16.78 8.86
N ASP A 227 -9.40 16.64 8.66
CA ASP A 227 -8.70 17.33 7.58
C ASP A 227 -8.97 16.60 6.23
N PHE A 228 -9.04 15.27 6.28
CA PHE A 228 -9.28 14.42 5.12
C PHE A 228 -10.37 13.38 5.41
N ILE A 229 -11.25 13.17 4.44
CA ILE A 229 -12.20 12.05 4.39
C ILE A 229 -11.80 11.17 3.21
N TYR A 230 -11.54 9.90 3.49
CA TYR A 230 -11.16 8.86 2.54
C TYR A 230 -12.24 7.78 2.52
N THR A 231 -12.49 7.19 1.35
CA THR A 231 -13.33 5.99 1.21
C THR A 231 -12.80 5.11 0.09
N ASP A 232 -13.31 3.89 0.00
CA ASP A 232 -13.00 2.94 -1.06
C ASP A 232 -14.25 2.15 -1.45
N VAL A 233 -14.19 1.44 -2.58
CA VAL A 233 -15.26 0.56 -3.03
C VAL A 233 -15.61 -0.48 -1.96
N TRP A 234 -16.91 -0.67 -1.71
CA TRP A 234 -17.39 -1.54 -0.63
C TRP A 234 -17.23 -3.03 -0.88
N VAL A 235 -17.04 -3.43 -2.14
CA VAL A 235 -16.75 -4.82 -2.54
C VAL A 235 -15.43 -4.79 -3.30
N SER A 236 -14.42 -5.44 -2.73
CA SER A 236 -13.05 -5.42 -3.26
C SER A 236 -12.91 -6.31 -4.50
N MET A 237 -11.88 -6.05 -5.32
CA MET A 237 -11.56 -6.90 -6.47
C MET A 237 -11.26 -8.34 -6.04
N GLY A 238 -12.02 -9.28 -6.59
CA GLY A 238 -11.93 -10.71 -6.27
C GLY A 238 -13.00 -11.19 -5.26
N GLU A 239 -13.73 -10.29 -4.61
CA GLU A 239 -14.86 -10.70 -3.79
C GLU A 239 -16.07 -11.15 -4.65
N PRO A 240 -16.81 -12.20 -4.25
CA PRO A 240 -17.96 -12.70 -4.98
C PRO A 240 -19.08 -11.64 -5.13
N LYS A 241 -19.78 -11.66 -6.26
CA LYS A 241 -20.85 -10.69 -6.58
C LYS A 241 -22.01 -10.74 -5.57
N GLU A 242 -22.21 -11.89 -4.93
CA GLU A 242 -23.25 -12.14 -3.94
C GLU A 242 -23.08 -11.25 -2.70
N LYS A 243 -21.85 -10.80 -2.39
CA LYS A 243 -21.58 -9.89 -1.27
C LYS A 243 -22.14 -8.49 -1.47
N TRP A 244 -22.44 -8.06 -2.71
CA TRP A 244 -22.87 -6.70 -3.00
C TRP A 244 -24.13 -6.29 -2.22
N ALA A 245 -25.15 -7.15 -2.19
CA ALA A 245 -26.41 -6.83 -1.52
C ALA A 245 -26.20 -6.58 -0.02
N GLU A 246 -25.40 -7.44 0.63
CA GLU A 246 -25.05 -7.32 2.04
C GLU A 246 -24.21 -6.05 2.31
N ARG A 247 -23.16 -5.82 1.50
CA ARG A 247 -22.29 -4.64 1.67
C ARG A 247 -23.04 -3.34 1.47
N ILE A 248 -23.91 -3.25 0.45
CA ILE A 248 -24.74 -2.06 0.23
C ILE A 248 -25.66 -1.83 1.43
N ALA A 249 -26.30 -2.88 1.96
CA ALA A 249 -27.18 -2.73 3.12
C ALA A 249 -26.42 -2.24 4.37
N LEU A 250 -25.18 -2.67 4.57
CA LEU A 250 -24.35 -2.29 5.72
C LEU A 250 -23.71 -0.91 5.57
N LEU A 251 -23.29 -0.53 4.37
CA LEU A 251 -22.36 0.58 4.15
C LEU A 251 -22.98 1.80 3.48
N ARG A 252 -24.21 1.71 2.95
CA ARG A 252 -24.88 2.85 2.27
C ARG A 252 -25.03 4.12 3.09
N ASP A 253 -25.04 3.99 4.42
CA ASP A 253 -25.19 5.12 5.33
C ASP A 253 -23.82 5.78 5.64
N TYR A 254 -22.70 5.11 5.30
CA TYR A 254 -21.31 5.53 5.54
C TYR A 254 -20.64 6.11 4.28
#